data_AF-A0A9P7Z2S3-F1
#
_entry.id   AF-A0A9P7Z2S3-F1
#
_cell.length_a   1.000
_cell.length_b   1.000
_cell.length_c   1.000
_cell.angle_alpha   90.00
_cell.angle_beta   90.00
_cell.angle_gamma   90.00
#
_symmetry.space_group_name_H-M   'P 1'
#
loop_
_entity.id
_entity.type
_entity.pdbx_description
1 polymer ?
#
loop_
_entity_poly.entity_id
_entity_poly.type
_entity_poly.pdbx_seq_one_letter_code
_entity_poly.pdbx_strand_id
1 'polypeptide(L)'
;MMVNGAVELSCGILGRLRSKKWLFGWDITAILEMAYRPISVKLGHSIQLHSKDVEGKITPLQNPFRRWRSEIDTYKDENESGLDGPLLYFCPLHLNTNHFTLLEINEQTKMIYHYDLMASHATIYRKIKSTLTRRNIEVSGFDRLFEGGTNSS
;
A
#
# COMPACT_ATOMS: atom_id res chain seq x y z
N MET A 1 23.42 4.95 -12.10
CA MET A 1 23.21 6.12 -11.21
C MET A 1 22.63 5.61 -9.91
N MET A 2 23.17 5.96 -8.74
CA MET A 2 22.62 5.52 -7.46
C MET A 2 21.50 6.45 -7.00
N VAL A 3 20.36 5.90 -6.61
CA VAL A 3 19.23 6.59 -5.97
C VAL A 3 19.24 6.25 -4.49
N ASN A 4 19.18 7.27 -3.65
CA ASN A 4 19.16 7.16 -2.19
C ASN A 4 20.27 6.27 -1.61
N GLY A 5 21.44 6.19 -2.27
CA GLY A 5 22.58 5.38 -1.82
C GLY A 5 22.39 3.86 -1.88
N ALA A 6 21.22 3.36 -2.31
CA ALA A 6 20.87 1.94 -2.23
C ALA A 6 20.38 1.33 -3.55
N VAL A 7 19.80 2.13 -4.46
CA VAL A 7 19.18 1.62 -5.69
C VAL A 7 19.99 2.04 -6.92
N GLU A 8 20.59 1.08 -7.63
CA GLU A 8 21.25 1.36 -8.90
C GLU A 8 20.23 1.47 -10.04
N LEU A 9 20.05 2.68 -10.56
CA LEU A 9 19.38 2.90 -11.84
C LEU A 9 20.30 2.44 -12.96
N SER A 10 19.98 1.27 -13.53
CA SER A 10 20.59 0.82 -14.77
C SER A 10 20.10 1.67 -15.95
N CYS A 11 20.96 1.85 -16.97
CA CYS A 11 20.58 2.49 -18.23
C CYS A 11 19.40 1.79 -18.93
N GLY A 12 19.14 0.52 -18.59
CA GLY A 12 18.00 -0.24 -19.09
C GLY A 12 16.63 0.36 -18.70
N ILE A 13 16.52 0.93 -17.49
CA ILE A 13 15.27 1.58 -17.01
C ILE A 13 14.98 2.82 -17.86
N LEU A 14 15.98 3.70 -18.03
CA LEU A 14 15.87 4.91 -18.85
C LEU A 14 15.58 4.58 -20.32
N GLY A 15 16.18 3.49 -20.84
CA GLY A 15 15.89 2.99 -22.17
C GLY A 15 14.43 2.55 -22.34
N ARG A 16 13.83 1.88 -21.35
CA ARG A 16 12.41 1.48 -21.38
C ARG A 16 11.47 2.68 -21.33
N LEU A 17 11.75 3.66 -20.47
CA LEU A 17 10.97 4.90 -20.39
C LEU A 17 10.92 5.66 -21.72
N ARG A 18 12.01 5.65 -22.50
CA ARG A 18 12.07 6.33 -23.81
C ARG A 18 11.41 5.56 -24.95
N SER A 19 11.27 4.24 -24.84
CA SER A 19 10.97 3.37 -25.99
C SER A 19 9.52 2.89 -26.08
N LYS A 20 8.59 3.48 -25.31
CA LYS A 20 7.20 2.99 -25.16
C LYS A 20 7.13 1.49 -24.83
N LYS A 21 8.18 0.95 -24.20
CA LYS A 21 8.25 -0.44 -23.76
C LYS A 21 7.53 -0.59 -22.43
N TRP A 22 7.02 -1.79 -22.18
CA TRP A 22 6.44 -2.13 -20.89
C TRP A 22 7.46 -1.99 -19.76
N LEU A 23 7.03 -1.36 -18.67
CA LEU A 23 7.78 -1.29 -17.43
C LEU A 23 7.56 -2.58 -16.63
N PHE A 24 8.59 -3.04 -15.94
CA PHE A 24 8.51 -4.16 -15.02
C PHE A 24 8.31 -3.66 -13.58
N GLY A 25 7.93 -4.56 -12.66
CA GLY A 25 7.70 -4.19 -11.26
C GLY A 25 8.89 -3.45 -10.63
N TRP A 26 10.12 -3.85 -10.93
CA TRP A 26 11.33 -3.16 -10.49
C TRP A 26 11.52 -1.76 -11.07
N ASP A 27 11.09 -1.52 -12.31
CA ASP A 27 11.14 -0.19 -12.92
C ASP A 27 10.22 0.77 -12.16
N ILE A 28 9.00 0.31 -11.86
CA ILE A 28 8.01 1.08 -11.10
C ILE A 28 8.54 1.37 -9.69
N THR A 29 9.06 0.37 -8.99
CA THR A 29 9.67 0.57 -7.66
C THR A 29 10.80 1.60 -7.70
N ALA A 30 11.72 1.50 -8.68
CA ALA A 30 12.83 2.44 -8.80
C ALA A 30 12.36 3.88 -9.07
N ILE A 31 11.36 4.05 -9.96
CA ILE A 31 10.76 5.37 -10.25
C ILE A 31 10.09 5.94 -9.01
N LEU A 32 9.36 5.12 -8.26
CA LEU A 32 8.70 5.52 -7.02
C LEU A 32 9.68 5.93 -5.93
N GLU A 33 10.79 5.22 -5.79
CA GLU A 33 11.84 5.60 -4.85
C GLU A 33 12.47 6.95 -5.15
N MET A 34 12.58 7.30 -6.44
CA MET A 34 13.06 8.61 -6.90
C MET A 34 12.04 9.72 -6.75
N ALA A 35 10.75 9.39 -6.65
CA ALA A 35 9.70 10.38 -6.57
C ALA A 35 9.81 11.15 -5.25
N TYR A 36 9.87 12.48 -5.35
CA TYR A 36 9.79 13.35 -4.19
C TYR A 36 8.46 13.09 -3.49
N ARG A 37 8.51 12.89 -2.16
CA ARG A 37 7.33 12.62 -1.35
C ARG A 37 7.49 13.21 0.05
N PRO A 38 6.40 13.70 0.65
CA PRO A 38 6.38 14.03 2.08
C PRO A 38 6.69 12.81 2.95
N ILE A 39 7.24 13.04 4.14
CA ILE A 39 7.55 11.97 5.12
C ILE A 39 6.30 11.17 5.53
N SER A 40 5.14 11.82 5.50
CA SER A 40 3.82 11.22 5.78
C SER A 40 3.33 10.23 4.71
N VAL A 41 4.10 10.03 3.63
CA VAL A 41 3.79 9.11 2.54
C VAL A 41 4.76 7.92 2.55
N LYS A 42 4.22 6.71 2.62
CA LYS A 42 4.99 5.46 2.46
C LYS A 42 4.65 4.78 1.16
N LEU A 43 5.68 4.32 0.46
CA LEU A 43 5.55 3.60 -0.81
C LEU A 43 5.88 2.13 -0.55
N GLY A 44 4.94 1.26 -0.88
CA GLY A 44 5.14 -0.18 -0.89
C GLY A 44 5.74 -0.64 -2.22
N HIS A 45 6.38 -1.80 -2.18
CA HIS A 45 6.82 -2.49 -3.39
C HIS A 45 5.63 -2.88 -4.27
N SER A 46 5.86 -2.97 -5.59
CA SER A 46 4.84 -3.45 -6.52
C SER A 46 4.39 -4.86 -6.16
N ILE A 47 3.09 -5.06 -5.96
CA ILE A 47 2.48 -6.36 -5.65
C ILE A 47 1.93 -7.00 -6.92
N GLN A 48 2.37 -8.22 -7.21
CA GLN A 48 1.75 -9.05 -8.23
C GLN A 48 0.48 -9.69 -7.66
N LEU A 49 -0.64 -9.57 -8.38
CA LEU A 49 -1.92 -10.15 -7.93
C LEU A 49 -2.21 -11.52 -8.54
N HIS A 50 -1.56 -11.84 -9.66
CA HIS A 50 -1.80 -13.08 -10.39
C HIS A 50 -0.49 -13.71 -10.86
N SER A 51 -0.39 -15.02 -10.78
CA SER A 51 0.64 -15.80 -11.46
C SER A 51 0.17 -16.24 -12.83
N LYS A 52 1.13 -16.46 -13.73
CA LYS A 52 0.92 -17.09 -15.03
C LYS A 52 1.74 -18.37 -15.06
N ASP A 53 1.11 -19.52 -15.29
CA ASP A 53 1.82 -20.80 -15.42
C ASP A 53 2.44 -20.97 -16.82
N VAL A 54 3.10 -22.12 -17.05
CA VAL A 54 3.81 -22.43 -18.30
C VAL A 54 2.84 -22.49 -19.48
N GLU A 55 1.61 -22.95 -19.23
CA GLU A 55 0.50 -23.03 -20.17
C GLU A 55 -0.18 -21.67 -20.40
N GLY A 56 0.23 -20.65 -19.66
CA GLY A 56 -0.25 -19.28 -19.78
C GLY A 56 -1.56 -18.98 -19.06
N LYS A 57 -2.06 -19.91 -18.24
CA LYS A 57 -3.25 -19.73 -17.41
C LYS A 57 -2.93 -18.78 -16.27
N ILE A 58 -3.81 -17.80 -16.08
CA ILE A 58 -3.70 -16.76 -15.05
C ILE A 58 -4.45 -17.22 -13.80
N THR A 59 -3.78 -17.26 -12.66
CA THR A 59 -4.36 -17.65 -11.38
C THR A 59 -4.12 -16.56 -10.32
N PRO A 60 -5.12 -16.21 -9.49
CA PRO A 60 -4.91 -15.28 -8.38
C PRO A 60 -3.88 -15.84 -7.38
N LEU A 61 -2.98 -14.98 -6.92
CA LEU A 61 -2.03 -15.34 -5.87
C LEU A 61 -2.75 -15.39 -4.52
N GLN A 62 -2.31 -16.31 -3.65
CA GLN A 62 -2.83 -16.41 -2.29
C GLN A 62 -2.22 -15.32 -1.41
N ASN A 63 -3.06 -14.54 -0.74
CA ASN A 63 -2.68 -13.48 0.19
C ASN A 63 -1.61 -12.50 -0.35
N PRO A 64 -1.83 -11.88 -1.53
CA PRO A 64 -0.80 -11.07 -2.20
C PRO A 64 -0.38 -9.83 -1.38
N PHE A 65 -1.25 -9.38 -0.48
CA PHE A 65 -1.02 -8.22 0.39
C PHE A 65 -0.34 -8.55 1.73
N ARG A 66 -0.06 -9.82 2.04
CA ARG A 66 0.46 -10.21 3.37
C ARG A 66 1.74 -9.47 3.73
N ARG A 67 2.69 -9.40 2.79
CA ARG A 67 3.95 -8.70 2.99
C ARG A 67 3.74 -7.21 3.20
N TRP A 68 2.94 -6.56 2.35
CA TRP A 68 2.69 -5.13 2.45
C TRP A 68 1.96 -4.75 3.73
N ARG A 69 1.04 -5.59 4.22
CA ARG A 69 0.45 -5.41 5.55
C ARG A 69 1.52 -5.38 6.63
N SER A 70 2.45 -6.34 6.62
CA SER A 70 3.55 -6.37 7.60
C SER A 70 4.43 -5.13 7.51
N GLU A 71 4.70 -4.61 6.30
CA GLU A 71 5.45 -3.36 6.11
C GLU A 71 4.68 -2.16 6.69
N ILE A 72 3.36 -2.10 6.50
CA ILE A 72 2.50 -1.08 7.10
C ILE A 72 2.54 -1.15 8.63
N ASP A 73 2.46 -2.34 9.21
CA ASP A 73 2.51 -2.52 10.67
C ASP A 73 3.86 -2.05 11.22
N THR A 74 4.98 -2.41 10.57
CA THR A 74 6.32 -1.88 10.93
C THR A 74 6.37 -0.35 10.87
N TYR A 75 5.80 0.27 9.83
CA TYR A 75 5.75 1.73 9.76
C TYR A 75 4.93 2.36 10.88
N LYS A 76 3.95 1.66 11.44
CA LYS A 76 3.15 2.16 12.57
C LYS A 76 3.94 2.08 13.86
N ASP A 77 4.62 0.95 14.09
CA ASP A 77 5.44 0.72 15.27
C ASP A 77 6.63 1.72 15.31
N GLU A 78 7.27 1.98 14.17
CA GLU A 78 8.35 2.98 14.07
C GLU A 78 7.89 4.42 14.39
N ASN A 79 6.58 4.69 14.39
CA ASN A 79 5.99 6.01 14.61
C ASN A 79 5.18 6.10 15.93
N GLU A 80 5.49 5.25 16.92
CA GLU A 80 4.82 5.17 18.24
C GLU A 80 4.72 6.50 19.01
N SER A 81 5.51 7.53 18.68
CA SER A 81 5.43 8.86 19.29
C SER A 81 4.22 9.71 18.83
N GLY A 82 3.46 9.24 17.82
CA GLY A 82 2.17 9.81 17.43
C GLY A 82 2.17 11.23 16.84
N LEU A 83 3.35 11.85 16.71
CA LEU A 83 3.47 13.24 16.26
C LEU A 83 3.48 13.38 14.72
N ASP A 84 3.92 12.37 13.96
CA ASP A 84 4.12 12.46 12.50
C ASP A 84 3.89 11.15 11.70
N GLY A 85 3.09 10.20 12.24
CA GLY A 85 2.88 8.89 11.61
C GLY A 85 2.41 8.97 10.14
N PRO A 86 2.78 8.02 9.28
CA PRO A 86 2.41 8.06 7.87
C PRO A 86 0.89 7.96 7.69
N LEU A 87 0.32 8.96 7.02
CA LEU A 87 -1.11 9.08 6.80
C LEU A 87 -1.56 8.42 5.49
N LEU A 88 -0.61 8.20 4.58
CA LEU A 88 -0.85 7.69 3.24
C LEU A 88 0.12 6.55 2.90
N TYR A 89 -0.44 5.40 2.54
CA TYR A 89 0.31 4.28 2.01
C TYR A 89 -0.08 4.05 0.56
N PHE A 90 0.89 4.12 -0.36
CA PHE A 90 0.67 3.79 -1.76
C PHE A 90 1.36 2.49 -2.12
N CYS A 91 0.73 1.67 -2.95
CA CYS A 91 1.31 0.43 -3.45
C CYS A 91 0.88 0.18 -4.91
N PRO A 92 1.83 0.04 -5.84
CA PRO A 92 1.53 -0.40 -7.20
C PRO A 92 1.04 -1.84 -7.20
N LEU A 93 0.03 -2.12 -8.01
CA LEU A 93 -0.49 -3.45 -8.24
C LEU A 93 -0.24 -3.82 -9.69
N HIS A 94 0.42 -4.97 -9.91
CA HIS A 94 0.63 -5.56 -11.22
C HIS A 94 -0.47 -6.56 -11.52
N LEU A 95 -1.36 -6.19 -12.44
CA LEU A 95 -2.52 -6.94 -12.90
C LEU A 95 -2.20 -7.66 -14.21
N ASN A 96 -2.63 -8.93 -14.30
CA ASN A 96 -2.64 -9.72 -15.53
C ASN A 96 -1.35 -9.65 -16.36
N THR A 97 -0.20 -9.53 -15.68
CA THR A 97 1.17 -9.44 -16.24
C THR A 97 1.48 -8.22 -17.12
N ASN A 98 0.52 -7.34 -17.43
CA ASN A 98 0.76 -6.24 -18.37
C ASN A 98 -0.05 -4.97 -18.08
N HIS A 99 -0.52 -4.79 -16.85
CA HIS A 99 -1.25 -3.60 -16.43
C HIS A 99 -0.85 -3.21 -15.02
N PHE A 100 -0.63 -1.91 -14.78
CA PHE A 100 -0.33 -1.39 -13.45
C PHE A 100 -1.46 -0.49 -12.98
N THR A 101 -1.83 -0.67 -11.72
CA THR A 101 -2.76 0.21 -11.01
C THR A 101 -2.14 0.64 -9.69
N LEU A 102 -2.72 1.63 -9.02
CA LEU A 102 -2.21 2.14 -7.75
C LEU A 102 -3.26 1.99 -6.66
N LEU A 103 -2.85 1.44 -5.52
CA LEU A 103 -3.66 1.34 -4.32
C LEU A 103 -3.21 2.40 -3.32
N GLU A 104 -4.14 3.13 -2.74
CA GLU A 104 -3.91 4.06 -1.63
C GLU A 104 -4.70 3.58 -0.41
N ILE A 105 -4.04 3.53 0.74
CA ILE A 105 -4.69 3.46 2.04
C ILE A 105 -4.50 4.80 2.71
N ASN A 106 -5.61 5.50 2.93
CA ASN A 106 -5.64 6.83 3.53
C ASN A 106 -6.14 6.71 4.98
N GLU A 107 -5.23 6.88 5.93
CA GLU A 107 -5.57 6.77 7.34
C GLU A 107 -6.35 7.97 7.86
N GLN A 108 -6.19 9.15 7.24
CA GLN A 108 -6.91 10.35 7.63
C GLN A 108 -8.40 10.23 7.29
N THR A 109 -8.71 9.81 6.06
CA THR A 109 -10.10 9.66 5.61
C THR A 109 -10.68 8.27 5.93
N LYS A 110 -9.86 7.33 6.40
CA LYS A 110 -10.22 5.90 6.59
C LYS A 110 -10.75 5.24 5.31
N MET A 111 -10.18 5.62 4.17
CA MET A 111 -10.60 5.13 2.85
C MET A 111 -9.49 4.37 2.16
N ILE A 112 -9.88 3.47 1.28
CA ILE A 112 -8.99 2.80 0.34
C ILE A 112 -9.37 3.25 -1.06
N TYR A 113 -8.43 3.86 -1.78
CA TYR A 113 -8.62 4.27 -3.16
C TYR A 113 -7.87 3.33 -4.10
N HIS A 114 -8.49 3.00 -5.23
CA HIS A 114 -7.87 2.23 -6.30
C HIS A 114 -7.90 3.07 -7.57
N TYR A 115 -6.73 3.44 -8.05
CA TYR A 115 -6.55 4.23 -9.26
C TYR A 115 -6.16 3.31 -10.42
N ASP A 116 -6.99 3.33 -11.46
CA ASP A 116 -6.82 2.50 -12.65
C ASP A 116 -7.14 3.33 -13.90
N LEU A 117 -6.11 3.60 -14.71
CA LEU A 117 -6.22 4.38 -15.95
C LEU A 117 -6.97 3.65 -17.07
N MET A 118 -7.14 2.33 -16.95
CA MET A 118 -7.90 1.49 -17.89
C MET A 118 -9.27 1.08 -17.34
N ALA A 119 -9.69 1.66 -16.20
CA ALA A 119 -10.99 1.35 -15.64
C ALA A 119 -12.12 1.74 -16.60
N SER A 120 -12.95 0.76 -16.96
CA SER A 120 -14.17 1.04 -17.71
C SER A 120 -15.10 1.96 -16.91
N HIS A 121 -15.89 2.79 -17.60
CA HIS A 121 -16.91 3.62 -16.95
C HIS A 121 -17.86 2.81 -16.06
N ALA A 122 -18.18 1.57 -16.43
CA ALA A 122 -19.02 0.68 -15.62
C ALA A 122 -18.37 0.30 -14.27
N THR A 123 -17.04 0.26 -14.20
CA THR A 123 -16.28 -0.01 -12.96
C THR A 123 -16.29 1.22 -12.03
N ILE A 124 -16.23 2.43 -12.58
CA ILE A 124 -16.19 3.70 -11.84
C ILE A 124 -17.53 3.96 -11.14
N TYR A 125 -18.66 3.80 -11.84
CA TYR A 125 -19.99 4.07 -11.28
C TYR A 125 -20.50 2.98 -10.31
N ARG A 126 -19.96 1.76 -10.35
CA ARG A 126 -20.45 0.62 -9.55
C ARG A 126 -19.90 0.55 -8.13
N LYS A 127 -18.90 1.37 -7.76
CA LYS A 127 -18.03 1.10 -6.59
C LYS A 127 -17.99 2.16 -5.48
N ILE A 128 -19.09 2.86 -5.20
CA ILE A 128 -19.31 3.37 -3.83
C ILE A 128 -19.97 2.24 -3.03
N LYS A 129 -19.20 1.21 -2.66
CA LYS A 129 -19.58 0.26 -1.61
C LYS A 129 -18.64 0.51 -0.42
N SER A 130 -19.08 1.36 0.50
CA SER A 130 -18.46 1.50 1.81
C SER A 130 -18.76 0.24 2.61
N THR A 131 -17.82 -0.69 2.68
CA THR A 131 -17.90 -1.78 3.67
C THR A 131 -17.26 -1.25 4.94
N LEU A 132 -18.05 -1.04 6.00
CA LEU A 132 -17.53 -0.68 7.32
C LEU A 132 -16.60 -1.83 7.76
N THR A 133 -15.28 -1.61 7.74
CA THR A 133 -14.34 -2.57 8.33
C THR A 133 -14.62 -2.61 9.83
N ARG A 134 -15.27 -3.67 10.28
CA ARG A 134 -15.56 -3.94 11.69
C ARG A 134 -14.22 -3.94 12.43
N ARG A 135 -13.96 -2.92 13.25
CA ARG A 135 -12.93 -3.00 14.28
C ARG A 135 -13.32 -4.16 15.20
N ASN A 136 -12.51 -5.21 15.24
CA ASN A 136 -12.46 -6.05 16.42
C ASN A 136 -11.69 -5.25 17.49
N ILE A 137 -12.38 -4.29 18.12
CA ILE A 137 -12.01 -3.91 19.49
C ILE A 137 -12.63 -5.02 20.32
N GLU A 138 -11.83 -6.03 20.68
CA GLU A 138 -12.13 -6.78 21.88
C GLU A 138 -12.03 -5.79 23.03
N VAL A 139 -13.20 -5.38 23.50
CA VAL A 139 -13.39 -4.79 24.82
C VAL A 139 -13.04 -5.90 25.81
N SER A 140 -11.83 -5.87 26.35
CA SER A 140 -11.54 -6.52 27.62
C SER A 140 -10.43 -5.76 28.37
N GLY A 141 -10.90 -4.92 29.29
CA GLY A 141 -10.18 -4.70 30.55
C GLY A 141 -9.30 -3.46 30.64
N PHE A 142 -9.89 -2.26 30.61
CA PHE A 142 -9.27 -1.09 31.26
C PHE A 142 -10.26 -0.13 31.92
N ASP A 143 -11.42 -0.62 32.39
CA ASP A 143 -12.39 0.16 33.19
C ASP A 143 -12.50 -0.37 34.64
N ARG A 144 -11.36 -0.66 35.30
CA ARG A 144 -11.32 -0.92 36.75
C ARG A 144 -10.09 -0.36 37.46
N LEU A 145 -9.56 0.78 37.03
CA LEU A 145 -8.42 1.39 37.73
C LEU A 145 -8.57 2.85 38.14
N PHE A 146 -9.76 3.47 38.03
CA PHE A 146 -10.01 4.79 38.61
C PHE A 146 -11.47 5.00 39.08
N GLU A 147 -11.87 4.26 40.12
CA GLU A 147 -12.74 4.80 41.17
C GLU A 147 -11.96 4.51 42.47
N GLY A 148 -11.17 5.44 42.99
CA GLY A 148 -11.68 6.63 43.65
C GLY A 148 -11.96 6.31 45.11
N GLY A 149 -10.89 6.15 45.90
CA GLY A 149 -11.00 6.10 47.35
C GLY A 149 -11.37 7.47 47.91
N THR A 150 -12.34 7.48 48.83
CA THR A 150 -12.64 8.42 49.94
C THR A 150 -14.02 7.97 50.46
N ASN A 151 -14.27 7.61 51.71
CA ASN A 151 -14.05 8.37 52.92
C ASN A 151 -14.06 7.49 54.19
N SER A 152 -13.34 8.01 55.17
CA SER A 152 -13.30 7.70 56.58
C SER A 152 -14.66 7.65 57.29
N SER A 153 -14.81 6.73 58.24
CA SER A 153 -15.11 6.97 59.67
C SER A 153 -15.17 5.66 60.44
#